data_AF-A0A2X3BD47-F1
#
_entry.id   AF-A0A2X3BD47-F1
#
_cell.length_a   1.000
_cell.length_b   1.000
_cell.length_c   1.000
_cell.angle_alpha   90.00
_cell.angle_beta   90.00
_cell.angle_gamma   90.00
#
_symmetry.space_group_name_H-M   'P 1'
#
loop_
_entity.id
_entity.type
_entity.pdbx_description
1 polymer ?
#
loop_
_entity_poly.entity_id
_entity_poly.type
_entity_poly.pdbx_seq_one_letter_code
_entity_poly.pdbx_strand_id
1 'polypeptide(L)'
;MDREPYMAPGLVTPEKAARGKLPTDVWWHTIVSPTGKEKTGYATQKPEGILRRIVQASSRPGDWVLDFFAGSGTTGAVAGTLERRFVLIDENPEAIEIMRSRLNRANISVEYLSE
;
A
#
# COMPACT_ATOMS: atom_id res chain seq x y z
N MET A 1 -2.83 10.08 -11.69
CA MET A 1 -1.55 9.33 -11.74
C MET A 1 -0.58 9.98 -10.78
N ASP A 2 0.15 9.18 -10.02
CA ASP A 2 1.17 9.65 -9.07
C ASP A 2 2.22 10.54 -9.78
N ARG A 3 2.65 11.61 -9.11
CA ARG A 3 3.58 12.61 -9.63
C ARG A 3 4.54 13.03 -8.53
N GLU A 4 5.82 13.08 -8.86
CA GLU A 4 6.88 13.50 -7.94
C GLU A 4 7.44 14.86 -8.33
N PRO A 5 7.90 15.67 -7.37
CA PRO A 5 8.59 16.90 -7.67
C PRO A 5 9.89 16.63 -8.43
N TYR A 6 10.30 17.59 -9.27
CA TYR A 6 11.64 17.59 -9.84
C TYR A 6 12.67 17.90 -8.75
N MET A 7 13.79 17.18 -8.72
CA MET A 7 14.89 17.49 -7.78
C MET A 7 15.56 18.83 -8.10
N ALA A 8 15.56 19.22 -9.38
CA ALA A 8 16.07 20.50 -9.85
C ALA A 8 14.97 21.23 -10.65
N PRO A 9 13.97 21.83 -9.98
CA PRO A 9 12.81 22.43 -10.65
C PRO A 9 13.18 23.62 -11.54
N GLY A 10 14.30 24.30 -11.29
CA GLY A 10 14.81 25.40 -12.12
C GLY A 10 15.33 24.99 -13.50
N LEU A 11 15.48 23.68 -13.77
CA LEU A 11 15.93 23.15 -15.07
C LEU A 11 14.76 22.80 -16.01
N VAL A 12 13.52 23.01 -15.58
CA VAL A 12 12.31 22.75 -16.37
C VAL A 12 11.40 23.97 -16.38
N THR A 13 10.41 23.99 -17.29
CA THR A 13 9.44 25.10 -17.33
C THR A 13 8.61 25.13 -16.04
N PRO A 14 8.11 26.31 -15.61
CA PRO A 14 7.27 26.43 -14.41
C PRO A 14 6.07 25.48 -14.42
N GLU A 15 5.45 25.26 -15.58
CA GLU A 15 4.30 24.35 -15.72
C GLU A 15 4.73 22.89 -15.50
N LYS A 16 5.91 22.49 -15.97
CA LYS A 16 6.46 21.15 -15.72
C LYS A 16 6.82 20.96 -14.26
N ALA A 17 7.44 21.96 -13.63
CA ALA A 17 7.76 21.93 -12.21
C ALA A 17 6.49 21.78 -11.36
N ALA A 18 5.45 22.56 -11.65
CA ALA A 18 4.17 22.51 -10.95
C ALA A 18 3.44 21.17 -11.16
N ARG A 19 3.49 20.59 -12.36
CA ARG A 19 2.85 19.30 -12.67
C ARG A 19 3.58 18.10 -12.07
N GLY A 20 4.89 18.20 -11.88
CA GLY A 20 5.74 17.10 -11.45
C GLY A 20 6.04 16.07 -12.56
N LYS A 21 7.04 15.22 -12.29
CA LYS A 21 7.45 14.11 -13.15
C LYS A 21 6.69 12.84 -12.80
N LEU A 22 6.61 11.92 -13.77
CA LEU A 22 6.19 10.55 -13.45
C LEU A 22 7.32 9.85 -12.68
N PRO A 23 6.98 8.99 -11.71
CA PRO A 23 7.97 8.13 -11.07
C PRO A 23 8.72 7.26 -12.08
N THR A 24 10.01 7.04 -11.83
CA THR A 24 10.87 6.10 -12.58
C THR A 24 10.75 4.69 -12.00
N ASP A 25 11.61 3.74 -12.40
CA ASP A 25 11.67 2.37 -11.88
C ASP A 25 12.44 2.24 -10.54
N VAL A 26 13.22 3.26 -10.15
CA VAL A 26 13.84 3.37 -8.83
C VAL A 26 13.03 4.31 -7.93
N TRP A 27 12.54 3.80 -6.80
CA TRP A 27 11.74 4.55 -5.84
C TRP A 27 12.46 4.75 -4.51
N TRP A 28 12.62 6.00 -4.11
CA TRP A 28 13.09 6.35 -2.78
C TRP A 28 11.93 6.30 -1.80
N HIS A 29 11.99 5.39 -0.84
CA HIS A 29 10.97 5.25 0.18
C HIS A 29 11.59 4.67 1.46
N THR A 30 11.12 5.13 2.61
CA THR A 30 11.57 4.61 3.90
C THR A 30 10.90 3.27 4.22
N ILE A 31 11.56 2.48 5.05
CA ILE A 31 10.93 1.32 5.69
C ILE A 31 9.80 1.76 6.63
N VAL A 32 9.03 0.79 7.14
CA VAL A 32 8.11 1.04 8.25
C VAL A 32 8.92 1.48 9.47
N SER A 33 8.63 2.67 10.00
CA SER A 33 9.32 3.18 11.18
C SER A 33 9.06 2.28 12.40
N PRO A 34 10.07 1.98 13.23
CA PRO A 34 9.88 1.22 14.47
C PRO A 34 8.86 1.81 15.45
N THR A 35 8.59 3.12 15.34
CA THR A 35 7.61 3.89 16.14
C THR A 35 6.46 4.43 15.28
N GLY A 36 6.37 4.00 14.02
CA GLY A 36 5.37 4.49 13.06
C GLY A 36 3.96 4.03 13.39
N LYS A 37 2.96 4.88 13.08
CA LYS A 37 1.53 4.58 13.33
C LYS A 37 1.02 3.37 12.55
N GLU A 38 1.59 3.10 11.37
CA GLU A 38 1.21 1.95 10.54
C GLU A 38 1.75 0.62 11.06
N LYS A 39 2.70 0.62 12.01
CA LYS A 39 3.36 -0.59 12.50
C LYS A 39 2.34 -1.51 13.18
N THR A 40 2.32 -2.77 12.76
CA THR A 40 1.46 -3.81 13.34
C THR A 40 2.20 -4.75 14.29
N GLY A 41 3.53 -4.78 14.22
CA GLY A 41 4.38 -5.75 14.94
C GLY A 41 4.85 -6.92 14.08
N TYR A 42 4.31 -7.10 12.87
CA TYR A 42 4.77 -8.14 11.95
C TYR A 42 6.18 -7.83 11.42
N ALA A 43 7.09 -8.80 11.52
CA ALA A 43 8.52 -8.59 11.30
C ALA A 43 8.86 -8.04 9.90
N THR A 44 8.13 -8.46 8.86
CA THR A 44 8.43 -8.15 7.45
C THR A 44 7.39 -7.24 6.80
N GLN A 45 6.62 -6.49 7.61
CA GLN A 45 5.60 -5.54 7.14
C GLN A 45 6.18 -4.60 6.07
N LYS A 46 5.47 -4.49 4.94
CA LYS A 46 5.78 -3.52 3.89
C LYS A 46 5.08 -2.18 4.17
N PRO A 47 5.73 -1.04 3.85
CA PRO A 47 5.16 0.28 4.08
C PRO A 47 3.98 0.57 3.16
N GLU A 48 2.93 1.18 3.69
CA GLU A 48 1.72 1.51 2.94
C GLU A 48 1.96 2.39 1.72
N GLY A 49 2.91 3.33 1.81
CA GLY A 49 3.20 4.26 0.71
C GLY A 49 3.67 3.57 -0.58
N ILE A 50 4.49 2.52 -0.46
CA ILE A 50 4.92 1.71 -1.60
C ILE A 50 3.73 0.96 -2.21
N LEU A 51 2.94 0.28 -1.37
CA LEU A 51 1.79 -0.50 -1.84
C LEU A 51 0.74 0.42 -2.48
N ARG A 52 0.55 1.64 -1.96
CA ARG A 52 -0.39 2.63 -2.52
C ARG A 52 0.00 3.01 -3.94
N ARG A 53 1.29 3.24 -4.19
CA ARG A 53 1.79 3.50 -5.54
C ARG A 53 1.52 2.31 -6.48
N ILE A 54 1.85 1.09 -6.05
CA ILE A 54 1.66 -0.12 -6.86
C ILE A 54 0.18 -0.32 -7.21
N VAL A 55 -0.71 -0.28 -6.21
CA VAL A 55 -2.15 -0.48 -6.42
C VAL A 55 -2.74 0.60 -7.32
N GLN A 56 -2.38 1.87 -7.14
CA GLN A 56 -2.88 2.96 -7.99
C GLN A 56 -2.38 2.90 -9.43
N ALA A 57 -1.15 2.42 -9.65
CA ALA A 57 -0.58 2.28 -10.99
C ALA A 57 -1.18 1.09 -11.76
N SER A 58 -1.54 0.01 -11.05
CA SER A 58 -1.91 -1.27 -11.66
C SER A 58 -3.41 -1.60 -11.60
N SER A 59 -4.25 -0.77 -10.98
CA SER A 59 -5.68 -1.03 -10.82
C SER A 59 -6.53 0.25 -10.79
N ARG A 60 -7.82 0.11 -11.06
CA ARG A 60 -8.85 1.16 -10.91
C ARG A 60 -9.71 0.88 -9.68
N PRO A 61 -10.41 1.90 -9.14
CA PRO A 61 -11.45 1.67 -8.13
C PRO A 61 -12.43 0.58 -8.59
N GLY A 62 -12.80 -0.33 -7.69
CA GLY A 62 -13.66 -1.46 -7.95
C GLY A 62 -12.97 -2.73 -8.47
N ASP A 63 -11.72 -2.64 -8.96
CA ASP A 63 -10.94 -3.80 -9.39
C ASP A 63 -10.56 -4.70 -8.20
N TRP A 64 -10.19 -5.95 -8.51
CA TRP A 64 -9.67 -6.91 -7.55
C TRP A 64 -8.15 -6.84 -7.42
N VAL A 65 -7.66 -6.90 -6.18
CA VAL A 65 -6.25 -7.06 -5.83
C VAL A 65 -6.06 -8.37 -5.07
N LEU A 66 -5.15 -9.22 -5.53
CA LEU A 66 -4.86 -10.52 -4.92
C LEU A 66 -3.45 -10.55 -4.36
N ASP A 67 -3.32 -11.03 -3.12
CA ASP A 67 -2.03 -11.23 -2.45
C ASP A 67 -2.01 -12.59 -1.75
N PHE A 68 -1.14 -13.50 -2.21
CA PHE A 68 -1.00 -14.86 -1.65
C PHE A 68 -0.07 -14.93 -0.43
N PHE A 69 0.63 -13.83 -0.11
CA PHE A 69 1.60 -13.75 0.98
C PHE A 69 1.34 -12.48 1.80
N ALA A 70 0.07 -12.31 2.19
CA ALA A 70 -0.44 -11.03 2.63
C ALA A 70 0.16 -10.56 3.97
N GLY A 71 0.70 -11.47 4.79
CA GLY A 71 1.43 -11.17 6.01
C GLY A 71 0.65 -10.22 6.92
N SER A 72 1.25 -9.06 7.21
CA SER A 72 0.63 -7.97 7.97
C SER A 72 -0.64 -7.32 7.37
N GLY A 73 -1.10 -7.74 6.19
CA GLY A 73 -2.28 -7.19 5.55
C GLY A 73 -2.11 -5.82 4.88
N THR A 74 -0.87 -5.37 4.58
CA THR A 74 -0.65 -4.04 3.98
C THR A 74 -1.41 -3.89 2.67
N THR A 75 -1.40 -4.92 1.82
CA THR A 75 -2.11 -4.90 0.53
C THR A 75 -3.60 -4.65 0.72
N GLY A 76 -4.25 -5.35 1.65
CA GLY A 76 -5.67 -5.13 1.96
C GLY A 76 -5.96 -3.76 2.52
N ALA A 77 -5.16 -3.29 3.48
CA ALA A 77 -5.33 -1.98 4.10
C ALA A 77 -5.27 -0.85 3.06
N VAL A 78 -4.30 -0.95 2.14
CA VAL A 78 -4.16 0.00 1.04
C VAL A 78 -5.26 -0.15 0.00
N ALA A 79 -5.53 -1.37 -0.47
CA ALA A 79 -6.53 -1.65 -1.50
C ALA A 79 -7.93 -1.20 -1.07
N GLY A 80 -8.34 -1.57 0.16
CA GLY A 80 -9.63 -1.15 0.72
C GLY A 80 -9.74 0.37 0.86
N THR A 81 -8.71 1.05 1.37
CA THR A 81 -8.68 2.52 1.46
C THR A 81 -8.77 3.19 0.08
N LEU A 82 -8.26 2.52 -0.96
CA LEU A 82 -8.32 2.97 -2.34
C LEU A 82 -9.60 2.52 -3.05
N GLU A 83 -10.59 1.97 -2.36
CA GLU A 83 -11.84 1.49 -2.97
C GLU A 83 -11.64 0.36 -3.99
N ARG A 84 -10.65 -0.51 -3.74
CA ARG A 84 -10.48 -1.78 -4.47
C ARG A 84 -11.03 -2.92 -3.64
N ARG A 85 -11.51 -3.96 -4.32
CA ARG A 85 -11.80 -5.26 -3.70
C ARG A 85 -10.49 -6.02 -3.55
N PHE A 86 -10.41 -6.93 -2.60
CA PHE A 86 -9.19 -7.70 -2.43
C PHE A 86 -9.45 -9.11 -1.90
N VAL A 87 -8.52 -10.01 -2.22
CA VAL A 87 -8.38 -11.32 -1.59
C VAL A 87 -6.98 -11.40 -1.03
N LEU A 88 -6.88 -11.77 0.24
CA LEU A 88 -5.62 -11.92 0.96
C LEU A 88 -5.53 -13.34 1.48
N ILE A 89 -4.39 -13.98 1.26
CA ILE A 89 -4.12 -15.33 1.70
C ILE A 89 -2.79 -15.31 2.44
N ASP A 90 -2.71 -16.06 3.53
CA ASP A 90 -1.48 -16.36 4.23
C ASP A 90 -1.64 -17.70 4.96
N GLU A 91 -0.59 -18.51 5.00
CA GLU A 91 -0.60 -19.80 5.70
C GLU A 91 -0.33 -19.65 7.21
N ASN A 92 0.28 -18.53 7.62
CA ASN A 92 0.69 -18.33 9.00
C ASN A 92 -0.49 -17.79 9.85
N PRO A 93 -0.95 -18.53 10.88
CA PRO A 93 -2.03 -18.06 11.76
C PRO A 93 -1.73 -16.72 12.44
N GLU A 94 -0.47 -16.44 12.78
CA GLU A 94 -0.05 -15.17 13.37
C GLU A 94 -0.24 -14.00 12.39
N ALA A 95 0.11 -14.21 11.10
CA ALA A 95 -0.11 -13.22 10.06
C ALA A 95 -1.59 -12.90 9.89
N ILE A 96 -2.44 -13.93 9.89
CA ILE A 96 -3.90 -13.78 9.79
C ILE A 96 -4.46 -12.96 10.96
N GLU A 97 -4.01 -13.19 12.19
CA GLU A 97 -4.49 -12.44 13.36
C GLU A 97 -4.04 -10.97 13.32
N ILE A 98 -2.78 -10.72 12.95
CA ILE A 98 -2.27 -9.35 12.78
C ILE A 98 -3.02 -8.61 11.67
N MET A 99 -3.24 -9.28 10.53
CA MET A 99 -3.99 -8.74 9.40
C MET A 99 -5.43 -8.41 9.80
N ARG A 100 -6.12 -9.32 10.51
CA ARG A 100 -7.46 -9.09 11.05
C ARG A 100 -7.50 -7.84 11.93
N SER A 101 -6.60 -7.76 12.91
CA SER A 101 -6.50 -6.61 13.80
C SER A 101 -6.28 -5.29 13.04
N ARG A 102 -5.42 -5.29 12.01
CA ARG A 102 -5.17 -4.13 11.16
C ARG A 102 -6.41 -3.70 10.37
N LEU A 103 -7.05 -4.63 9.67
CA LEU A 103 -8.21 -4.33 8.81
C LEU A 103 -9.40 -3.83 9.63
N ASN A 104 -9.62 -4.41 10.82
CA ASN A 104 -10.60 -3.93 11.78
C ASN A 104 -10.31 -2.49 12.22
N ARG A 105 -9.06 -2.18 12.60
CA ARG A 105 -8.65 -0.82 12.98
C ARG A 105 -8.81 0.20 11.84
N ALA A 106 -8.66 -0.25 10.60
CA ALA A 106 -8.87 0.57 9.40
C ALA A 106 -10.35 0.69 9.00
N ASN A 107 -11.28 0.06 9.73
CA ASN A 107 -12.71 -0.03 9.41
C ASN A 107 -12.97 -0.60 8.00
N ILE A 108 -12.17 -1.58 7.57
CA ILE A 108 -12.32 -2.25 6.29
C ILE A 108 -13.10 -3.55 6.51
N SER A 109 -14.32 -3.63 5.96
CA SER A 109 -15.16 -4.82 6.02
C SER A 109 -14.54 -5.96 5.19
N VAL A 110 -14.42 -7.14 5.80
CA VAL A 110 -13.92 -8.35 5.14
C VAL A 110 -14.73 -9.56 5.57
N GLU A 111 -14.76 -10.55 4.69
CA GLU A 111 -15.23 -11.90 4.99
C GLU A 111 -14.01 -12.78 5.28
N TYR A 112 -14.08 -13.59 6.33
CA TYR A 112 -13.06 -14.56 6.66
C TYR A 112 -13.52 -15.94 6.20
N LEU A 113 -12.79 -16.52 5.27
CA LEU A 113 -12.98 -17.91 4.87
C LEU A 113 -12.07 -18.76 5.74
N SER A 114 -12.66 -19.60 6.59
CA SER A 114 -11.98 -20.73 7.21
C SER A 114 -12.50 -22.01 6.56
N GLU A 115 -11.63 -23.02 6.43
CA GLU A 115 -12.09 -24.40 6.21
C GLU A 115 -12.94 -24.89 7.39
#